data_AF-X1MD65-F1
#
_entry.id   AF-X1MD65-F1
#
_cell.length_a   1.000
_cell.length_b   1.000
_cell.length_c   1.000
_cell.angle_alpha   90.00
_cell.angle_beta   90.00
_cell.angle_gamma   90.00
#
_symmetry.space_group_name_H-M   'P 1'
#
loop_
_entity.id
_entity.type
_entity.pdbx_description
1 polymer ?
#
loop_
_entity_poly.entity_id
_entity_poly.type
_entity_poly.pdbx_seq_one_letter_code
_entity_poly.pdbx_strand_id
1 'polypeptide(L)'
;YKVIEGMVQEEEEKFIIIRPSGYHVSTRTSTGLEPIYVENWLPKVFAVSFVQEEMTKIQGGQSITKLEKDPKVLLIYIEVMGRELTQPKITFGIVYNIKSKRKQYYKFEHFMGSFIYSGKKIFQNISKVDYEDTYFSLKGKFKQINLFSIENSNDIREKIVEPMLKLYRKS
;
A
#
# COMPACT_ATOMS: atom_id res chain seq x y z
N TYR A 1 4.93 7.26 7.62
CA TYR A 1 3.91 6.22 7.84
C TYR A 1 3.53 6.06 9.32
N LYS A 2 4.46 6.15 10.29
CA LYS A 2 4.14 6.04 11.74
C LYS A 2 3.13 7.07 12.25
N VAL A 3 3.24 8.32 11.80
CA VAL A 3 2.23 9.36 12.12
C VAL A 3 0.85 8.96 11.58
N ILE A 4 0.79 8.41 10.36
CA ILE A 4 -0.45 7.93 9.76
C ILE A 4 -1.02 6.74 10.55
N GLU A 5 -0.18 5.78 10.95
CA GLU A 5 -0.56 4.64 11.79
C GLU A 5 -1.28 5.09 13.06
N GLY A 6 -0.71 6.05 13.80
CA GLY A 6 -1.34 6.63 15.00
C GLY A 6 -2.70 7.28 14.68
N MET A 7 -2.75 8.10 13.63
CA MET A 7 -4.00 8.78 13.23
C MET A 7 -5.11 7.79 12.85
N VAL A 8 -4.83 6.76 12.05
CA VAL A 8 -5.87 5.81 11.61
C VAL A 8 -6.26 4.81 12.70
N GLN A 9 -5.42 4.61 13.71
CA GLN A 9 -5.73 3.77 14.87
C GLN A 9 -6.73 4.44 15.82
N GLU A 10 -6.75 5.77 15.88
CA GLU A 10 -7.67 6.57 16.70
C GLU A 10 -9.07 6.74 16.07
N GLU A 11 -9.24 6.37 14.81
CA GLU A 11 -10.53 6.42 14.11
C GLU A 11 -11.48 5.31 14.60
N GLU A 12 -12.79 5.51 14.39
CA GLU A 12 -13.85 4.57 14.81
C GLU A 12 -13.61 3.15 14.27
N GLU A 13 -13.11 3.04 13.04
CA GLU A 13 -12.83 1.77 12.38
C GLU A 13 -11.58 1.03 12.93
N LYS A 14 -10.76 1.69 13.77
CA LYS A 14 -9.57 1.13 14.43
C LYS A 14 -8.66 0.36 13.49
N PHE A 15 -8.01 1.10 12.58
CA PHE A 15 -7.11 0.48 11.61
C PHE A 15 -5.78 0.05 12.26
N ILE A 16 -5.27 -1.11 11.86
CA ILE A 16 -3.93 -1.59 12.22
C ILE A 16 -3.07 -1.78 10.98
N ILE A 17 -1.75 -1.60 11.15
CA ILE A 17 -0.79 -1.81 10.07
C ILE A 17 -0.71 -3.29 9.65
N ILE A 18 -0.69 -3.52 8.34
CA ILE A 18 -0.46 -4.84 7.76
C ILE A 18 1.05 -5.15 7.75
N ARG A 19 1.40 -6.30 8.29
CA ARG A 19 2.79 -6.77 8.47
C ARG A 19 3.02 -8.03 7.63
N PRO A 20 3.49 -7.92 6.37
CA PRO A 20 3.82 -9.10 5.58
C PRO A 20 5.03 -9.85 6.17
N SER A 21 5.27 -11.10 5.76
CA SER A 21 6.45 -11.87 6.17
C SER A 21 7.73 -11.14 5.75
N GLY A 22 8.54 -10.71 6.73
CA GLY A 22 9.73 -9.88 6.51
C GLY A 22 9.53 -8.46 7.04
N TYR A 23 9.59 -7.45 6.16
CA TYR A 23 9.56 -6.04 6.56
C TYR A 23 8.13 -5.48 6.62
N HIS A 24 7.85 -4.65 7.63
CA HIS A 24 6.59 -3.90 7.77
C HIS A 24 6.33 -2.89 6.64
N VAL A 25 7.40 -2.50 5.94
CA VAL A 25 7.37 -1.66 4.75
C VAL A 25 8.01 -2.48 3.64
N SER A 26 7.27 -2.71 2.56
CA SER A 26 7.84 -3.42 1.44
C SER A 26 8.66 -2.43 0.60
N THR A 27 9.90 -2.78 0.28
CA THR A 27 10.85 -1.96 -0.50
C THR A 27 11.35 -2.69 -1.74
N ARG A 28 11.74 -1.95 -2.79
CA ARG A 28 12.49 -2.50 -3.93
C ARG A 28 13.98 -2.24 -3.73
N THR A 29 14.72 -3.24 -3.28
CA THR A 29 16.19 -3.18 -3.16
C THR A 29 16.86 -4.47 -3.66
N SER A 30 18.09 -4.40 -4.17
CA SER A 30 18.96 -5.55 -4.48
C SER A 30 20.16 -5.58 -3.54
N THR A 31 20.63 -6.78 -3.19
CA THR A 31 21.83 -7.02 -2.37
C THR A 31 23.07 -7.37 -3.19
N GLY A 32 22.98 -7.47 -4.51
CA GLY A 32 24.09 -7.84 -5.38
C GLY A 32 25.03 -6.67 -5.68
N LEU A 33 26.34 -6.91 -5.63
CA LEU A 33 27.39 -5.91 -5.91
C LEU A 33 27.67 -5.70 -7.41
N GLU A 34 26.98 -6.44 -8.28
CA GLU A 34 27.16 -6.36 -9.73
C GLU A 34 26.62 -5.04 -10.29
N PRO A 35 27.27 -4.43 -11.31
CA PRO A 35 26.83 -3.17 -11.92
C PRO A 35 25.37 -3.14 -12.34
N ILE A 36 24.82 -4.28 -12.76
CA ILE A 36 23.41 -4.42 -13.17
C ILE A 36 22.42 -4.20 -12.01
N TYR A 37 22.86 -4.39 -10.77
CA TYR A 37 22.03 -4.24 -9.57
C TYR A 37 22.21 -2.90 -8.86
N VAL A 38 23.19 -2.09 -9.25
CA VAL A 38 23.44 -0.75 -8.69
C VAL A 38 22.17 0.11 -8.70
N GLU A 39 21.39 0.02 -9.79
CA GLU A 39 20.14 0.77 -9.87
C GLU A 39 19.11 0.36 -8.80
N ASN A 40 19.24 -0.80 -8.15
CA ASN A 40 18.34 -1.27 -7.10
C ASN A 40 18.97 -1.18 -5.70
N TRP A 41 20.14 -0.55 -5.50
CA TRP A 41 20.71 -0.41 -4.16
C TRP A 41 19.91 0.56 -3.27
N LEU A 42 19.29 1.58 -3.87
CA LEU A 42 18.47 2.53 -3.15
C LEU A 42 16.98 2.13 -3.18
N PRO A 43 16.26 2.25 -2.05
CA PRO A 43 14.81 2.08 -2.03
C PRO A 43 14.14 3.11 -2.94
N LYS A 44 13.51 2.64 -4.02
CA LYS A 44 12.78 3.51 -4.97
C LYS A 44 11.33 3.75 -4.56
N VAL A 45 10.76 2.75 -3.88
CA VAL A 45 9.34 2.63 -3.64
C VAL A 45 9.11 2.03 -2.26
N PHE A 46 8.12 2.58 -1.56
CA PHE A 46 7.63 2.07 -0.29
C PHE A 46 6.12 1.83 -0.38
N ALA A 47 5.66 0.68 0.10
CA ALA A 47 4.24 0.40 0.25
C ALA A 47 3.91 0.08 1.70
N VAL A 48 2.88 0.74 2.23
CA VAL A 48 2.36 0.53 3.59
C VAL A 48 0.84 0.41 3.50
N SER A 49 0.29 -0.57 4.21
CA SER A 49 -1.14 -0.86 4.17
C SER A 49 -1.72 -0.97 5.56
N PHE A 50 -3.00 -0.61 5.71
CA PHE A 50 -3.74 -0.69 6.95
C PHE A 50 -5.10 -1.36 6.70
N VAL A 51 -5.58 -2.11 7.68
CA VAL A 51 -6.88 -2.77 7.64
C VAL A 51 -7.54 -2.66 9.00
N GLN A 52 -8.86 -2.71 9.05
CA GLN A 52 -9.60 -2.78 10.32
C GLN A 52 -9.10 -3.95 11.16
N GLU A 53 -8.94 -3.72 12.46
CA GLU A 53 -8.41 -4.71 13.40
C GLU A 53 -9.11 -6.06 13.31
N GLU A 54 -10.45 -6.07 13.22
CA GLU A 54 -11.27 -7.27 13.13
C GLU A 54 -11.06 -8.13 11.86
N MET A 55 -10.52 -7.52 10.80
CA MET A 55 -10.31 -8.17 9.50
C MET A 55 -9.01 -8.97 9.44
N THR A 56 -8.13 -8.79 10.41
CA THR A 56 -6.82 -9.43 10.43
C THR A 56 -6.53 -10.06 11.78
N LYS A 57 -5.48 -10.88 11.84
CA LYS A 57 -4.93 -11.44 13.07
C LYS A 57 -3.42 -11.33 13.01
N ILE A 58 -2.79 -11.08 14.15
CA ILE A 58 -1.34 -11.09 14.25
C ILE A 58 -0.90 -12.47 14.74
N GLN A 59 -0.08 -13.15 13.96
CA GLN A 59 0.49 -14.45 14.32
C GLN A 59 1.97 -14.47 13.95
N GLY A 60 2.85 -14.79 14.91
CA GLY A 60 4.30 -14.80 14.69
C GLY A 60 4.86 -13.44 14.22
N GLY A 61 4.26 -12.33 14.66
CA GLY A 61 4.65 -10.97 14.25
C GLY A 61 4.14 -10.53 12.88
N GLN A 62 3.45 -11.40 12.14
CA GLN A 62 2.88 -11.12 10.82
C GLN A 62 1.37 -10.93 10.89
N SER A 63 0.85 -10.10 10.00
CA SER A 63 -0.59 -10.01 9.75
C SER A 63 -1.06 -11.16 8.87
N ILE A 64 -2.25 -11.65 9.16
CA ILE A 64 -2.95 -12.66 8.37
C ILE A 64 -4.34 -12.10 8.03
N THR A 65 -4.39 -11.35 6.94
CA THR A 65 -5.62 -10.71 6.46
C THR A 65 -6.24 -11.60 5.38
N LYS A 66 -7.16 -12.50 5.78
CA LYS A 66 -7.78 -13.47 4.85
C LYS A 66 -8.67 -12.78 3.82
N LEU A 67 -8.52 -13.15 2.55
CA LEU A 67 -9.32 -12.61 1.45
C LEU A 67 -10.80 -13.00 1.53
N GLU A 68 -11.11 -14.13 2.18
CA GLU A 68 -12.49 -14.63 2.39
C GLU A 68 -13.36 -13.64 3.17
N LYS A 69 -12.74 -12.75 3.96
CA LYS A 69 -13.45 -11.69 4.68
C LYS A 69 -13.79 -10.48 3.79
N ASP A 70 -13.39 -10.50 2.51
CA ASP A 70 -13.45 -9.34 1.59
C ASP A 70 -12.84 -8.06 2.22
N PRO A 71 -11.55 -8.08 2.59
CA PRO A 71 -10.93 -6.97 3.29
C PRO A 71 -10.85 -5.73 2.39
N LYS A 72 -11.33 -4.60 2.92
CA LYS A 72 -11.05 -3.26 2.40
C LYS A 72 -9.80 -2.71 3.08
N VAL A 73 -8.78 -2.40 2.29
CA VAL A 73 -7.43 -2.06 2.77
C VAL A 73 -7.09 -0.62 2.40
N LEU A 74 -6.62 0.16 3.35
CA LEU A 74 -5.98 1.45 3.10
C LEU A 74 -4.57 1.17 2.58
N LEU A 75 -4.18 1.77 1.46
CA LEU A 75 -2.85 1.59 0.89
C LEU A 75 -2.20 2.96 0.64
N ILE A 76 -0.97 3.10 1.08
CA ILE A 76 -0.08 4.23 0.82
C ILE A 76 1.15 3.71 0.09
N TYR A 77 1.40 4.31 -1.07
CA TYR A 77 2.45 3.96 -2.00
C TYR A 77 3.29 5.20 -2.30
N ILE A 78 4.56 5.17 -1.91
CA ILE A 78 5.46 6.32 -2.00
C ILE A 78 6.55 5.99 -3.02
N GLU A 79 6.63 6.77 -4.08
CA GLU A 79 7.72 6.71 -5.07
C GLU A 79 8.69 7.86 -4.79
N VAL A 80 9.95 7.54 -4.49
CA VAL A 80 10.98 8.53 -4.14
C VAL A 80 11.95 8.76 -5.31
N MET A 81 12.24 7.71 -6.08
CA MET A 81 13.17 7.79 -7.21
C MET A 81 12.72 6.88 -8.35
N GLY A 82 12.88 7.35 -9.60
CA GLY A 82 12.60 6.56 -10.80
C GLY A 82 13.05 7.30 -12.05
N ARG A 83 13.36 6.57 -13.13
CA ARG A 83 13.87 7.17 -14.39
C ARG A 83 12.94 8.23 -14.99
N GLU A 84 11.64 8.08 -14.79
CA GLU A 84 10.59 8.99 -15.29
C GLU A 84 9.97 9.86 -14.18
N LEU A 85 10.51 9.79 -12.96
CA LEU A 85 9.95 10.49 -11.81
C LEU A 85 10.59 11.88 -11.72
N THR A 86 9.80 12.91 -12.02
CA THR A 86 10.27 14.31 -11.91
C THR A 86 10.35 14.79 -10.46
N GLN A 87 9.43 14.33 -9.61
CA GLN A 87 9.39 14.63 -8.18
C GLN A 87 8.84 13.45 -7.37
N PRO A 88 9.32 13.22 -6.13
CA PRO A 88 8.75 12.20 -5.25
C PRO A 88 7.26 12.40 -5.02
N LYS A 89 6.50 11.30 -4.99
CA LYS A 89 5.04 11.36 -4.93
C LYS A 89 4.46 10.30 -4.02
N ILE A 90 3.31 10.62 -3.43
CA ILE A 90 2.52 9.74 -2.59
C ILE A 90 1.23 9.44 -3.35
N THR A 91 1.02 8.16 -3.68
CA THR A 91 -0.26 7.62 -4.12
C THR A 91 -0.92 6.95 -2.93
N PHE A 92 -2.14 7.31 -2.59
CA PHE A 92 -2.83 6.76 -1.41
C PHE A 92 -4.32 6.58 -1.67
N GLY A 93 -4.95 5.65 -0.97
CA GLY A 93 -6.35 5.34 -1.19
C GLY A 93 -6.74 3.98 -0.64
N ILE A 94 -7.71 3.36 -1.30
CA ILE A 94 -8.26 2.08 -0.88
C ILE A 94 -8.13 1.01 -1.95
N VAL A 95 -7.94 -0.23 -1.49
CA VAL A 95 -8.02 -1.46 -2.25
C VAL A 95 -9.20 -2.27 -1.72
N TYR A 96 -10.00 -2.86 -2.60
CA TYR A 96 -11.16 -3.69 -2.25
C TYR A 96 -11.46 -4.72 -3.34
N ASN A 97 -12.38 -5.67 -3.05
CA ASN A 97 -12.76 -6.74 -3.97
C ASN A 97 -11.54 -7.53 -4.47
N ILE A 98 -10.72 -7.98 -3.52
CA ILE A 98 -9.42 -8.60 -3.76
C ILE A 98 -9.61 -10.09 -3.96
N LYS A 99 -9.35 -10.59 -5.17
CA LYS A 99 -9.54 -12.00 -5.49
C LYS A 99 -8.22 -12.65 -5.91
N SER A 100 -7.90 -13.75 -5.26
CA SER A 100 -6.79 -14.61 -5.67
C SER A 100 -7.22 -15.61 -6.73
N LYS A 101 -6.35 -15.85 -7.71
CA LYS A 101 -6.50 -16.93 -8.70
C LYS A 101 -5.76 -18.21 -8.29
N ARG A 102 -5.02 -18.19 -7.16
CA ARG A 102 -4.24 -19.32 -6.66
C ARG A 102 -4.55 -19.63 -5.20
N LYS A 103 -4.84 -20.88 -4.88
CA LYS A 103 -5.20 -21.34 -3.52
C LYS A 103 -4.14 -20.99 -2.47
N GLN A 104 -2.85 -21.06 -2.83
CA GLN A 104 -1.75 -20.69 -1.92
C GLN A 104 -1.74 -19.21 -1.52
N TYR A 105 -2.37 -18.33 -2.32
CA TYR A 105 -2.41 -16.89 -2.06
C TYR A 105 -3.75 -16.49 -1.44
N TYR A 106 -3.96 -16.88 -0.18
CA TYR A 106 -5.24 -16.70 0.52
C TYR A 106 -5.30 -15.47 1.47
N LYS A 107 -4.17 -14.76 1.63
CA LYS A 107 -4.07 -13.56 2.47
C LYS A 107 -3.55 -12.36 1.68
N PHE A 108 -3.99 -11.17 2.05
CA PHE A 108 -3.63 -9.92 1.35
C PHE A 108 -2.11 -9.68 1.33
N GLU A 109 -1.41 -10.05 2.39
CA GLU A 109 0.04 -9.85 2.56
C GLU A 109 0.86 -10.46 1.41
N HIS A 110 0.36 -11.52 0.76
CA HIS A 110 1.02 -12.14 -0.40
C HIS A 110 1.11 -11.22 -1.63
N PHE A 111 0.26 -10.19 -1.72
CA PHE A 111 0.22 -9.27 -2.87
C PHE A 111 0.96 -7.95 -2.60
N MET A 112 1.48 -7.72 -1.39
CA MET A 112 2.20 -6.48 -1.06
C MET A 112 3.38 -6.22 -2.01
N GLY A 113 4.10 -7.27 -2.41
CA GLY A 113 5.16 -7.18 -3.42
C GLY A 113 4.67 -6.70 -4.79
N SER A 114 3.47 -7.10 -5.21
CA SER A 114 2.91 -6.71 -6.51
C SER A 114 2.73 -5.20 -6.64
N PHE A 115 2.37 -4.50 -5.56
CA PHE A 115 2.28 -3.04 -5.58
C PHE A 115 3.63 -2.37 -5.86
N ILE A 116 4.73 -2.96 -5.37
CA ILE A 116 6.08 -2.42 -5.58
C ILE A 116 6.58 -2.70 -6.99
N TYR A 117 6.43 -3.94 -7.45
CA TYR A 117 7.00 -4.37 -8.74
C TYR A 117 6.12 -3.96 -9.92
N SER A 118 4.80 -3.98 -9.74
CA SER A 118 3.80 -3.69 -10.78
C SER A 118 3.04 -2.39 -10.53
N GLY A 119 3.50 -1.52 -9.61
CA GLY A 119 2.83 -0.26 -9.26
C GLY A 119 2.48 0.61 -10.46
N LYS A 120 3.40 0.77 -11.43
CA LYS A 120 3.12 1.49 -12.69
C LYS A 120 1.91 0.93 -13.46
N LYS A 121 1.69 -0.38 -13.43
CA LYS A 121 0.54 -1.04 -14.10
C LYS A 121 -0.73 -0.92 -13.26
N ILE A 122 -0.63 -1.15 -11.95
CA ILE A 122 -1.75 -1.08 -11.01
C ILE A 122 -2.33 0.34 -10.97
N PHE A 123 -1.47 1.36 -10.99
CA PHE A 123 -1.85 2.76 -10.82
C PHE A 123 -1.99 3.53 -12.14
N GLN A 124 -2.17 2.85 -13.29
CA GLN A 124 -2.37 3.53 -14.58
C GLN A 124 -3.58 4.47 -14.56
N ASN A 125 -4.67 4.05 -13.93
CA ASN A 125 -5.85 4.88 -13.68
C ASN A 125 -6.13 4.98 -12.18
N ILE A 126 -5.43 5.88 -11.49
CA ILE A 126 -5.50 6.04 -10.03
C ILE A 126 -6.92 6.27 -9.51
N SER A 127 -7.76 6.99 -10.27
CA SER A 127 -9.12 7.36 -9.82
C SER A 127 -10.07 6.17 -9.74
N LYS A 128 -9.81 5.15 -10.57
CA LYS A 128 -10.61 3.93 -10.69
C LYS A 128 -9.71 2.81 -11.17
N VAL A 129 -9.03 2.19 -10.22
CA VAL A 129 -8.20 1.02 -10.47
C VAL A 129 -9.11 -0.19 -10.62
N ASP A 130 -8.96 -0.88 -11.74
CA ASP A 130 -9.52 -2.20 -12.01
C ASP A 130 -8.36 -3.01 -12.60
N TYR A 131 -7.69 -3.79 -11.74
CA TYR A 131 -6.43 -4.46 -12.09
C TYR A 131 -6.61 -5.96 -12.03
N GLU A 132 -6.08 -6.65 -13.02
CA GLU A 132 -6.07 -8.09 -13.10
C GLU A 132 -4.76 -8.58 -13.73
N ASP A 133 -4.16 -9.60 -13.10
CA ASP A 133 -3.04 -10.33 -13.66
C ASP A 133 -3.22 -11.85 -13.48
N THR A 134 -2.17 -12.63 -13.75
CA THR A 134 -2.18 -14.09 -13.66
C THR A 134 -2.40 -14.62 -12.23
N TYR A 135 -2.14 -13.81 -11.20
CA TYR A 135 -2.17 -14.22 -9.80
C TYR A 135 -3.38 -13.70 -9.04
N PHE A 136 -3.84 -12.47 -9.33
CA PHE A 136 -4.93 -11.84 -8.59
C PHE A 136 -5.66 -10.77 -9.40
N SER A 137 -6.79 -10.31 -8.86
CA SER A 137 -7.49 -9.12 -9.30
C SER A 137 -7.87 -8.26 -8.10
N LEU A 138 -7.98 -6.95 -8.31
CA LEU A 138 -8.45 -6.01 -7.30
C LEU A 138 -9.14 -4.81 -7.94
N LYS A 139 -9.89 -4.09 -7.13
CA LYS A 139 -10.36 -2.74 -7.43
C LYS A 139 -9.77 -1.74 -6.45
N GLY A 140 -9.73 -0.48 -6.84
CA GLY A 140 -9.27 0.57 -5.95
C GLY A 140 -9.62 1.97 -6.40
N LYS A 141 -9.53 2.90 -5.45
CA LYS A 141 -9.71 4.33 -5.67
C LYS A 141 -8.59 5.06 -4.94
N PHE A 142 -7.82 5.85 -5.67
CA PHE A 142 -6.62 6.51 -5.16
C PHE A 142 -6.60 7.99 -5.52
N LYS A 143 -5.81 8.72 -4.74
CA LYS A 143 -5.37 10.07 -5.02
C LYS A 143 -3.85 10.09 -5.06
N GLN A 144 -3.30 11.14 -5.65
CA GLN A 144 -1.87 11.35 -5.74
C GLN A 144 -1.53 12.78 -5.36
N ILE A 145 -0.46 12.94 -4.58
CA ILE A 145 0.10 14.23 -4.21
C ILE A 145 1.62 14.19 -4.32
N ASN A 146 2.23 15.37 -4.43
CA ASN A 146 3.67 15.52 -4.32
C ASN A 146 4.11 15.28 -2.86
N LEU A 147 5.16 14.48 -2.63
CA LEU A 147 5.70 14.26 -1.29
C LEU A 147 6.16 15.57 -0.65
N PHE A 148 6.73 16.49 -1.43
CA PHE A 148 7.19 17.79 -0.93
C PHE A 148 6.05 18.76 -0.58
N SER A 149 4.79 18.40 -0.84
CA SER A 149 3.63 19.18 -0.37
C SER A 149 3.24 18.91 1.08
N ILE A 150 3.95 17.99 1.75
CA ILE A 150 3.75 17.63 3.15
C ILE A 150 4.90 18.21 3.97
N GLU A 151 4.59 19.17 4.82
CA GLU A 151 5.59 19.86 5.66
C GLU A 151 5.45 19.47 7.13
N ASN A 152 4.25 19.09 7.56
CA ASN A 152 3.96 18.81 8.97
C ASN A 152 2.86 17.71 9.15
N SER A 153 2.51 17.42 10.40
CA SER A 153 1.49 16.42 10.73
C SER A 153 0.07 16.82 10.33
N ASN A 154 -0.25 18.13 10.31
CA ASN A 154 -1.58 18.60 9.90
C ASN A 154 -1.78 18.36 8.40
N ASP A 155 -0.74 18.61 7.60
CA ASP A 155 -0.73 18.25 6.18
C ASP A 155 -1.01 16.76 5.96
N ILE A 156 -0.41 15.87 6.77
CA ILE A 156 -0.66 14.43 6.68
C ILE A 156 -2.15 14.14 6.92
N ARG A 157 -2.76 14.78 7.92
CA ARG A 157 -4.17 14.56 8.23
C ARG A 157 -5.08 15.04 7.10
N GLU A 158 -4.95 16.30 6.71
CA GLU A 158 -5.84 16.97 5.75
C GLU A 158 -5.64 16.46 4.31
N LYS A 159 -4.40 16.21 3.90
CA LYS A 159 -4.06 15.86 2.51
C LYS A 159 -4.04 14.35 2.26
N ILE A 160 -3.83 13.51 3.29
CA ILE A 160 -3.72 12.05 3.14
C ILE A 160 -4.82 11.31 3.92
N VAL A 161 -4.86 11.45 5.25
CA VAL A 161 -5.71 10.61 6.10
C VAL A 161 -7.20 10.86 5.86
N GLU A 162 -7.68 12.10 6.02
CA GLU A 162 -9.10 12.41 5.85
C GLU A 162 -9.61 12.09 4.43
N PRO A 163 -8.89 12.43 3.34
CA PRO A 163 -9.32 12.05 2.01
C PRO A 163 -9.34 10.53 1.80
N MET A 164 -8.41 9.79 2.41
CA MET A 164 -8.37 8.32 2.34
C MET A 164 -9.52 7.68 3.10
N LEU A 165 -9.83 8.14 4.31
CA LEU A 165 -10.98 7.69 5.10
C LEU A 165 -12.30 8.02 4.40
N LYS A 166 -12.40 9.19 3.76
CA LYS A 166 -13.55 9.56 2.93
C LYS A 166 -13.74 8.61 1.74
N LEU A 167 -12.66 8.11 1.13
CA LEU A 167 -12.76 7.06 0.10
C LEU A 167 -13.24 5.74 0.70
N TYR A 168 -12.72 5.36 1.86
CA TYR A 168 -13.06 4.14 2.58
C TYR A 168 -14.56 4.07 2.94
N ARG A 169 -15.08 5.13 3.57
CA ARG A 169 -16.47 5.25 4.05
C ARG A 169 -17.51 5.38 2.92
N LYS A 170 -17.09 5.82 1.73
CA LYS A 170 -17.97 6.00 0.55
C LYS A 170 -18.04 4.79 -0.39
N SER A 171 -17.17 3.79 -0.21
CA SER A 171 -17.00 2.69 -1.17
C SER A 171 -17.58 1.39 -0.67
#